data_AF-A0A8B7AFT1-F1
#
_entry.id   AF-A0A8B7AFT1-F1
#
_cell.length_a   1.000
_cell.length_b   1.000
_cell.length_c   1.000
_cell.angle_alpha   90.00
_cell.angle_beta   90.00
_cell.angle_gamma   90.00
#
_symmetry.space_group_name_H-M   'P 1'
#
loop_
_entity.id
_entity.type
_entity.pdbx_description
1 polymer ?
#
loop_
_entity_poly.entity_id
_entity_poly.type
_entity_poly.pdbx_seq_one_letter_code
_entity_poly.pdbx_strand_id
1 'polypeptide(L)'
;MENGAVYGPTTEENPGPTRGARSGLTAYFSPGRLQWPRRVLKGLQLLLSLLAFICEEVVSQCTMCGGLYFFEFVSCSAFLLSLLILIVYCTPVYDRVDPEKVKSSDFYITLGTGVVFLLASIIFTTTHDKTSAEIAAVVFGFLASFMFLFDFVIMLYEKRQEAQLTKPEVTTRAEALTEPLNVHCTT
;
A
#
# COMPACT_ATOMS: atom_id res chain seq x y z
N MET A 1 51.67 51.13 16.53
CA MET A 1 50.67 51.63 15.57
C MET A 1 50.80 50.70 14.36
N GLU A 2 50.31 49.48 14.52
CA GLU A 2 48.97 49.01 14.11
C GLU A 2 49.00 48.51 12.65
N ASN A 3 49.32 47.23 12.50
CA ASN A 3 48.89 46.43 11.34
C ASN A 3 48.23 45.17 11.91
N GLY A 4 47.06 45.37 12.53
CA GLY A 4 46.23 44.32 13.08
C GLY A 4 44.92 44.23 12.30
N ALA A 5 44.51 43.00 12.01
CA ALA A 5 43.19 42.57 11.50
C ALA A 5 42.91 42.72 9.99
N VAL A 6 43.50 41.84 9.17
CA VAL A 6 42.98 41.47 7.83
C VAL A 6 42.36 40.07 7.86
N TYR A 7 41.53 39.81 8.87
CA TYR A 7 40.60 38.68 8.86
C TYR A 7 39.32 39.14 9.57
N GLY A 8 38.30 39.50 8.79
CA GLY A 8 36.94 39.64 9.30
C GLY A 8 36.37 38.24 9.57
N PRO A 9 35.58 38.05 10.64
CA PRO A 9 34.94 36.77 10.91
C PRO A 9 33.84 36.54 9.86
N THR A 10 34.14 35.77 8.81
CA THR A 10 33.13 35.24 7.88
C THR A 10 32.96 33.76 8.20
N THR A 11 32.33 33.50 9.33
CA THR A 11 31.63 32.24 9.57
C THR A 11 30.37 32.59 10.32
N GLU A 12 29.46 33.28 9.63
CA GLU A 12 28.05 33.18 10.01
C GLU A 12 27.61 31.77 9.63
N GLU A 13 27.24 30.99 10.64
CA GLU A 13 26.53 29.74 10.42
C GLU A 13 25.27 30.05 9.60
N ASN A 14 25.16 29.44 8.43
CA ASN A 14 23.94 29.41 7.66
C ASN A 14 22.79 29.02 8.61
N PRO A 15 21.78 29.88 8.86
CA PRO A 15 20.65 29.50 9.68
C PRO A 15 19.85 28.50 8.86
N GLY A 16 20.17 27.22 9.03
CA GLY A 16 19.28 26.14 8.63
C GLY A 16 17.90 26.46 9.17
N PRO A 17 16.83 26.18 8.41
CA PRO A 17 15.48 26.60 8.78
C PRO A 17 15.19 26.10 10.19
N THR A 18 14.97 27.06 11.09
CA THR A 18 14.46 26.91 12.45
C THR A 18 13.07 26.28 12.35
N ARG A 19 13.03 24.98 12.07
CA ARG A 19 11.83 24.17 12.13
C ARG A 19 11.76 23.67 13.57
N GLY A 20 11.05 24.46 14.37
CA GLY A 20 10.87 24.25 15.79
C GLY A 20 10.59 22.80 16.15
N ALA A 21 11.03 22.45 17.35
CA ALA A 21 10.78 21.20 18.04
C ALA A 21 9.30 20.79 17.94
N ARG A 22 8.95 20.05 16.89
CA ARG A 22 7.64 19.42 16.72
C ARG A 22 7.87 17.96 16.36
N SER A 23 7.91 17.17 17.42
CA SER A 23 7.48 15.77 17.49
C SER A 23 8.20 14.79 16.56
N GLY A 24 9.12 14.01 17.14
CA GLY A 24 9.89 12.96 16.48
C GLY A 24 9.06 11.84 15.83
N LEU A 25 7.75 11.73 16.11
CA LEU A 25 6.85 10.82 15.38
C LEU A 25 6.49 11.35 13.99
N THR A 26 6.33 12.67 13.83
CA THR A 26 6.01 13.31 12.55
C THR A 26 7.18 13.34 11.57
N ALA A 27 8.41 13.13 12.05
CA ALA A 27 9.59 12.98 11.21
C ALA A 27 9.73 11.55 10.64
N TYR A 28 9.21 10.54 11.35
CA TYR A 28 9.25 9.14 10.92
C TYR A 28 8.13 8.80 9.92
N PHE A 29 6.92 9.30 10.17
CA PHE A 29 5.82 9.21 9.22
C PHE A 29 5.98 10.33 8.19
N SER A 30 6.56 10.02 7.03
CA SER A 30 6.51 10.90 5.87
C SER A 30 5.33 10.52 4.98
N PRO A 31 4.10 11.05 5.21
CA PRO A 31 2.94 10.77 4.38
C PRO A 31 3.04 11.46 3.00
N GLY A 32 4.23 11.72 2.46
CA GLY A 32 4.40 12.38 1.16
C GLY A 32 4.46 11.45 -0.05
N ARG A 33 4.75 10.15 0.12
CA ARG A 33 5.27 9.32 -0.99
C ARG A 33 4.31 8.35 -1.69
N LEU A 34 3.13 8.10 -1.13
CA LEU A 34 2.12 7.25 -1.76
C LEU A 34 0.93 8.12 -2.15
N GLN A 35 0.38 7.89 -3.35
CA GLN A 35 -0.83 8.54 -3.85
C GLN A 35 -1.90 8.52 -2.74
N TRP A 36 -2.37 9.69 -2.32
CA TRP A 36 -3.41 9.86 -1.29
C TRP A 36 -4.58 8.86 -1.41
N PRO A 37 -5.14 8.58 -2.61
CA PRO A 37 -6.20 7.57 -2.75
C PRO A 37 -5.79 6.16 -2.32
N ARG A 38 -4.55 5.75 -2.57
CA ARG A 38 -4.05 4.40 -2.24
C ARG A 38 -3.86 4.21 -0.74
N ARG A 39 -3.55 5.29 -0.01
CA ARG A 39 -3.53 5.26 1.46
C ARG A 39 -4.93 5.14 2.04
N VAL A 40 -5.89 5.87 1.47
CA VAL A 40 -7.29 5.81 1.89
C VAL A 40 -7.85 4.41 1.65
N LEU A 41 -7.57 3.81 0.49
CA LEU A 41 -7.97 2.42 0.18
C LEU A 41 -7.44 1.42 1.21
N LYS A 42 -6.13 1.46 1.51
CA LYS A 42 -5.56 0.56 2.54
C LYS A 42 -6.08 0.83 3.94
N GLY A 43 -6.32 2.09 4.28
CA GLY A 43 -6.98 2.46 5.53
C GLY A 43 -8.39 1.87 5.62
N LEU A 44 -9.17 1.96 4.54
CA LEU A 44 -10.53 1.42 4.48
C LEU A 44 -10.53 -0.11 4.54
N GLN A 45 -9.60 -0.78 3.85
CA GLN A 45 -9.43 -2.22 3.90
C GLN A 45 -9.08 -2.71 5.32
N LEU A 46 -8.19 -1.98 6.02
CA LEU A 46 -7.86 -2.25 7.41
C LEU A 46 -9.06 -2.03 8.34
N LEU A 47 -9.83 -0.97 8.13
CA LEU A 47 -11.05 -0.71 8.91
C LEU A 47 -12.11 -1.79 8.70
N LEU A 48 -12.35 -2.23 7.47
CA LEU A 48 -13.37 -3.24 7.17
C LEU A 48 -12.96 -4.63 7.66
N SER A 49 -11.68 -5.01 7.52
CA SER A 49 -11.17 -6.27 8.09
C SER A 49 -11.22 -6.27 9.61
N LEU A 50 -10.93 -5.13 10.26
CA LEU A 50 -11.09 -4.96 11.70
C LEU A 50 -12.56 -5.04 12.13
N LEU A 51 -13.46 -4.39 11.41
CA LEU A 51 -14.90 -4.48 11.70
C LEU A 51 -15.43 -5.91 11.54
N ALA A 52 -14.99 -6.64 10.52
CA ALA A 52 -15.33 -8.06 10.37
C ALA A 52 -14.84 -8.88 11.56
N PHE A 53 -13.59 -8.67 12.01
CA PHE A 53 -13.03 -9.32 13.18
C PHE A 53 -13.78 -8.98 14.49
N ILE A 54 -14.11 -7.70 14.71
CA ILE A 54 -14.86 -7.28 15.91
C ILE A 54 -16.29 -7.84 15.90
N CYS A 55 -16.96 -7.82 14.74
CA CYS A 55 -18.31 -8.36 14.62
C CYS A 55 -18.35 -9.85 14.92
N GLU A 56 -17.31 -10.59 14.56
CA GLU A 56 -17.13 -12.00 14.85
C GLU A 56 -16.91 -12.27 16.34
N GLU A 57 -15.98 -11.56 16.99
CA GLU A 57 -15.67 -11.73 18.42
C GLU A 57 -16.90 -11.43 19.31
N VAL A 58 -17.82 -10.58 18.85
CA VAL A 58 -19.07 -10.25 19.55
C VAL A 58 -20.12 -11.36 19.44
N VAL A 59 -19.97 -12.32 18.51
CA VAL A 59 -20.85 -13.50 18.39
C VAL A 59 -20.55 -14.47 19.52
N SER A 60 -21.39 -14.45 20.57
CA SER A 60 -21.23 -15.29 21.77
C SER A 60 -21.91 -16.67 21.70
N GLN A 61 -22.58 -16.99 20.59
CA GLN A 61 -23.36 -18.23 20.40
C GLN A 61 -23.07 -18.81 19.02
N CYS A 62 -22.40 -19.96 18.96
CA CYS A 62 -22.04 -20.61 17.70
C CYS A 62 -22.42 -22.10 17.76
N THR A 63 -23.22 -22.55 16.79
CA THR A 63 -23.64 -23.96 16.65
C THR A 63 -22.68 -24.78 15.80
N MET A 64 -21.95 -24.13 14.89
CA MET A 64 -20.93 -24.70 14.00
C MET A 64 -19.65 -23.86 14.06
N CYS A 65 -18.89 -23.98 15.16
CA CYS A 65 -17.72 -23.13 15.41
C CYS A 65 -16.61 -23.21 14.34
N GLY A 66 -16.60 -24.25 13.49
CA GLY A 66 -15.57 -24.42 12.47
C GLY A 66 -15.52 -23.30 11.42
N GLY A 67 -16.68 -22.78 11.00
CA GLY A 67 -16.76 -21.68 10.03
C GLY A 67 -16.28 -20.36 10.61
N LEU A 68 -16.63 -20.09 11.88
CA LEU A 68 -16.17 -18.91 12.61
C LEU A 68 -14.65 -18.92 12.78
N TYR A 69 -14.06 -19.99 13.32
CA TYR A 69 -12.61 -20.05 13.56
C TYR A 69 -11.78 -19.86 12.28
N PHE A 70 -12.28 -20.37 11.14
CA PHE A 70 -11.63 -20.13 9.86
C PHE A 70 -11.73 -18.67 9.43
N PHE A 71 -12.90 -18.05 9.58
CA PHE A 71 -13.12 -16.65 9.25
C PHE A 71 -12.34 -15.71 10.19
N GLU A 72 -12.24 -16.01 11.49
CA GLU A 72 -11.43 -15.32 12.48
C GLU A 72 -9.95 -15.33 12.11
N PHE A 73 -9.40 -16.51 11.79
CA PHE A 73 -8.00 -16.64 11.38
C PHE A 73 -7.70 -15.82 10.12
N VAL A 74 -8.59 -15.90 9.12
CA VAL A 74 -8.42 -15.18 7.86
C VAL A 74 -8.60 -13.67 8.04
N SER A 75 -9.55 -13.22 8.87
CA SER A 75 -9.77 -11.81 9.12
C SER A 75 -8.64 -11.17 9.93
N CYS A 76 -8.16 -11.86 10.96
CA CYS A 76 -6.99 -11.45 11.74
C CYS A 76 -5.74 -11.36 10.86
N SER A 77 -5.45 -12.39 10.06
CA SER A 77 -4.30 -12.35 9.15
C SER A 77 -4.41 -11.25 8.10
N ALA A 78 -5.60 -11.02 7.53
CA ALA A 78 -5.83 -9.93 6.58
C ALA A 78 -5.65 -8.55 7.21
N PHE A 79 -6.11 -8.36 8.44
CA PHE A 79 -5.90 -7.14 9.22
C PHE A 79 -4.40 -6.91 9.48
N LEU A 80 -3.69 -7.92 9.99
CA LEU A 80 -2.26 -7.83 10.29
C LEU A 80 -1.41 -7.59 9.03
N LEU A 81 -1.74 -8.23 7.91
CA LEU A 81 -1.05 -8.00 6.64
C LEU A 81 -1.30 -6.59 6.10
N SER A 82 -2.55 -6.10 6.17
CA SER A 82 -2.89 -4.73 5.75
C SER A 82 -2.18 -3.69 6.64
N LEU A 83 -2.13 -3.93 7.95
CA LEU A 83 -1.41 -3.09 8.91
C LEU A 83 0.10 -3.10 8.65
N LEU A 84 0.68 -4.28 8.44
CA LEU A 84 2.11 -4.44 8.13
C LEU A 84 2.48 -3.66 6.87
N ILE A 85 1.70 -3.81 5.80
CA ILE A 85 1.91 -3.07 4.55
C ILE A 85 1.78 -1.57 4.79
N LEU A 86 0.76 -1.12 5.52
CA LEU A 86 0.59 0.29 5.86
C LEU A 86 1.81 0.84 6.61
N ILE A 87 2.34 0.10 7.59
CA ILE A 87 3.54 0.47 8.33
C ILE A 87 4.74 0.57 7.40
N VAL A 88 4.96 -0.41 6.52
CA VAL A 88 6.07 -0.39 5.55
C VAL A 88 6.00 0.85 4.66
N TYR A 89 4.81 1.21 4.16
CA TYR A 89 4.62 2.41 3.34
C TYR A 89 4.76 3.72 4.12
N CYS A 90 4.50 3.72 5.43
CA CYS A 90 4.63 4.91 6.27
C CYS A 90 6.05 5.11 6.82
N THR A 91 6.84 4.05 6.90
CA THR A 91 8.18 4.03 7.50
C THR A 91 9.25 4.30 6.43
N PRO A 92 10.39 4.93 6.76
CA PRO A 92 11.54 5.09 5.84
C PRO A 92 12.16 3.76 5.36
N VAL A 93 11.72 2.61 5.87
CA VAL A 93 12.14 1.29 5.36
C VAL A 93 11.80 1.15 3.87
N TYR A 94 10.73 1.78 3.38
CA TYR A 94 10.41 1.79 1.94
C TYR A 94 11.52 2.44 1.10
N ASP A 95 12.31 3.39 1.63
CA ASP A 95 13.47 3.96 0.92
C ASP A 95 14.66 3.02 0.81
N ARG A 96 14.72 1.99 1.65
CA ARG A 96 15.81 1.03 1.70
C ARG A 96 15.53 -0.21 0.85
N VAL A 97 14.31 -0.35 0.34
CA VAL A 97 13.86 -1.49 -0.45
C VAL A 97 13.43 -1.01 -1.83
N ASP A 98 13.74 -1.77 -2.88
CA ASP A 98 13.36 -1.40 -4.25
C ASP A 98 11.84 -1.21 -4.38
N PRO A 99 11.35 -0.05 -4.82
CA PRO A 99 9.91 0.26 -4.89
C PRO A 99 9.17 -0.69 -5.83
N GLU A 100 9.83 -1.13 -6.91
CA GLU A 100 9.37 -2.15 -7.85
C GLU A 100 9.02 -3.48 -7.14
N LYS A 101 9.91 -3.94 -6.23
CA LYS A 101 9.73 -5.19 -5.50
C LYS A 101 8.66 -5.08 -4.45
N VAL A 102 8.60 -3.94 -3.74
CA VAL A 102 7.53 -3.69 -2.77
C VAL A 102 6.17 -3.65 -3.46
N LYS A 103 6.04 -2.94 -4.61
CA LYS A 103 4.80 -2.89 -5.38
C LYS A 103 4.36 -4.26 -5.89
N SER A 104 5.30 -5.08 -6.37
CA SER A 104 4.98 -6.45 -6.79
C SER A 104 4.57 -7.34 -5.63
N SER A 105 5.24 -7.24 -4.47
CA SER A 105 4.89 -8.01 -3.27
C SER A 105 3.49 -7.63 -2.76
N ASP A 106 3.22 -6.34 -2.69
CA ASP A 106 1.94 -5.75 -2.30
C ASP A 106 0.78 -6.27 -3.18
N PHE A 107 1.02 -6.41 -4.48
CA PHE A 107 0.07 -6.99 -5.42
C PHE A 107 -0.26 -8.45 -5.08
N TYR A 108 0.74 -9.30 -4.84
CA TYR A 108 0.52 -10.70 -4.49
C TYR A 108 -0.13 -10.87 -3.11
N ILE A 109 0.27 -10.05 -2.13
CA ILE A 109 -0.33 -10.10 -0.79
C ILE A 109 -1.80 -9.69 -0.87
N THR A 110 -2.13 -8.61 -1.56
CA THR A 110 -3.52 -8.13 -1.70
C THR A 110 -4.38 -9.13 -2.47
N LEU A 111 -3.85 -9.74 -3.55
CA LEU A 111 -4.55 -10.80 -4.27
C LEU A 111 -4.79 -12.04 -3.39
N GLY A 112 -3.74 -12.52 -2.72
CA GLY A 112 -3.83 -13.71 -1.87
C GLY A 112 -4.79 -13.50 -0.71
N THR A 113 -4.66 -12.38 0.00
CA THR A 113 -5.57 -12.02 1.10
C THR A 113 -7.01 -11.87 0.60
N GLY A 114 -7.25 -11.17 -0.51
CA GLY A 114 -8.59 -11.00 -1.07
C GLY A 114 -9.26 -12.33 -1.45
N VAL A 115 -8.54 -13.25 -2.09
CA VAL A 115 -9.08 -14.57 -2.46
C VAL A 115 -9.39 -15.41 -1.23
N VAL A 116 -8.46 -15.49 -0.27
CA VAL A 116 -8.66 -16.28 0.95
C VAL A 116 -9.79 -15.70 1.80
N PHE A 117 -9.89 -14.37 1.90
CA PHE A 117 -10.94 -13.68 2.63
C PHE A 117 -12.33 -13.86 2.00
N LEU A 118 -12.41 -13.86 0.66
CA LEU A 118 -13.63 -14.17 -0.07
C LEU A 118 -14.07 -15.61 0.18
N LEU A 119 -13.15 -16.58 0.12
CA LEU A 119 -13.44 -17.98 0.41
C LEU A 119 -13.94 -18.16 1.85
N ALA A 120 -13.30 -17.51 2.81
CA ALA A 120 -13.74 -17.53 4.20
C ALA A 120 -15.16 -16.95 4.36
N SER A 121 -15.46 -15.85 3.68
CA SER A 121 -16.80 -15.24 3.69
C SER A 121 -17.87 -16.18 3.10
N ILE A 122 -17.56 -16.90 2.01
CA ILE A 122 -18.48 -17.90 1.42
C ILE A 122 -18.74 -19.03 2.41
N ILE A 123 -17.68 -19.62 2.97
CA ILE A 123 -17.78 -20.73 3.92
C ILE A 123 -18.62 -20.29 5.13
N PHE A 124 -18.30 -19.15 5.71
CA PHE A 124 -19.02 -18.58 6.84
C PHE A 124 -20.50 -18.35 6.54
N THR A 125 -20.82 -17.81 5.36
CA THR A 125 -22.21 -17.63 4.90
C THR A 125 -22.96 -18.95 4.77
N THR A 126 -22.30 -20.04 4.38
CA THR A 126 -22.96 -21.35 4.26
C THR A 126 -23.19 -22.05 5.60
N THR A 127 -22.52 -21.63 6.67
CA THR A 127 -22.52 -22.33 7.97
C THR A 127 -23.24 -21.59 9.10
N HIS A 128 -23.64 -20.33 8.92
CA HIS A 128 -24.24 -19.51 9.98
C HIS A 128 -25.75 -19.77 10.20
N ASP A 129 -26.22 -19.57 11.43
CA ASP A 129 -27.62 -19.79 11.86
C ASP A 129 -28.51 -18.55 11.75
N LYS A 130 -28.11 -17.58 10.90
CA LYS A 130 -28.83 -16.34 10.61
C LYS A 130 -29.11 -15.49 11.86
N THR A 131 -28.24 -15.54 12.86
CA THR A 131 -28.34 -14.61 13.99
C THR A 131 -27.96 -13.19 13.53
N SER A 132 -28.47 -12.17 14.21
CA SER A 132 -28.23 -10.77 13.81
C SER A 132 -26.76 -10.39 13.80
N ALA A 133 -25.97 -10.96 14.72
CA ALA A 133 -24.53 -10.70 14.81
C ALA A 133 -23.75 -11.42 13.70
N GLU A 134 -24.06 -12.69 13.41
CA GLU A 134 -23.46 -13.42 12.29
C GLU A 134 -23.78 -12.76 10.94
N ILE A 135 -25.02 -12.29 10.74
CA ILE A 135 -25.39 -11.56 9.52
C ILE A 135 -24.54 -10.29 9.36
N ALA A 136 -24.30 -9.55 10.44
CA ALA A 136 -23.44 -8.37 10.40
C ALA A 136 -22.01 -8.74 10.00
N ALA A 137 -21.43 -9.79 10.61
CA ALA A 137 -20.11 -10.29 10.27
C ALA A 137 -20.02 -10.74 8.80
N VAL A 138 -21.03 -11.43 8.27
CA VAL A 138 -21.13 -11.80 6.85
C VAL A 138 -21.12 -10.56 5.94
N VAL A 139 -21.94 -9.55 6.24
CA VAL A 139 -22.05 -8.33 5.43
C VAL A 139 -20.73 -7.58 5.40
N PHE A 140 -20.08 -7.39 6.55
CA PHE A 140 -18.75 -6.76 6.61
C PHE A 140 -17.69 -7.62 5.94
N GLY A 141 -17.79 -8.94 6.01
CA GLY A 141 -16.92 -9.87 5.30
C GLY A 141 -16.99 -9.71 3.78
N PHE A 142 -18.19 -9.66 3.21
CA PHE A 142 -18.34 -9.39 1.77
C PHE A 142 -17.86 -7.98 1.40
N LEU A 143 -18.14 -6.96 2.23
CA LEU A 143 -17.68 -5.59 2.00
C LEU A 143 -16.15 -5.51 1.95
N ALA A 144 -15.48 -6.17 2.90
CA ALA A 144 -14.03 -6.28 2.92
C ALA A 144 -13.52 -7.02 1.68
N SER A 145 -14.12 -8.16 1.31
CA SER A 145 -13.77 -8.90 0.08
C SER A 145 -13.85 -8.03 -1.18
N PHE A 146 -14.92 -7.24 -1.33
CA PHE A 146 -15.06 -6.31 -2.44
C PHE A 146 -14.02 -5.21 -2.43
N MET A 147 -13.63 -4.68 -1.27
CA MET A 147 -12.54 -3.71 -1.18
C MET A 147 -11.18 -4.30 -1.57
N PHE A 148 -10.86 -5.51 -1.11
CA PHE A 148 -9.64 -6.21 -1.53
C PHE A 148 -9.63 -6.47 -3.05
N LEU A 149 -10.76 -6.89 -3.61
CA LEU A 149 -10.89 -7.08 -5.07
C LEU A 149 -10.76 -5.76 -5.83
N PHE A 150 -11.35 -4.68 -5.32
CA PHE A 150 -11.27 -3.37 -5.96
C PHE A 150 -9.85 -2.82 -5.95
N ASP A 151 -9.13 -2.94 -4.82
CA ASP A 151 -7.71 -2.55 -4.75
C ASP A 151 -6.86 -3.39 -5.72
N PHE A 152 -7.11 -4.70 -5.80
CA PHE A 152 -6.48 -5.57 -6.80
C PHE A 152 -6.75 -5.13 -8.25
N VAL A 153 -8.00 -4.81 -8.57
CA VAL A 153 -8.40 -4.35 -9.91
C VAL A 153 -7.73 -3.01 -10.25
N ILE A 154 -7.68 -2.06 -9.31
CA ILE A 154 -6.94 -0.80 -9.51
C ILE A 154 -5.47 -1.08 -9.79
N MET A 155 -4.82 -1.92 -8.98
CA MET A 155 -3.41 -2.26 -9.18
C MET A 155 -3.16 -2.96 -10.52
N LEU A 156 -4.09 -3.80 -10.99
CA LEU A 156 -4.04 -4.41 -12.32
C LEU A 156 -4.14 -3.36 -13.42
N TYR A 157 -5.05 -2.39 -13.31
CA TYR A 157 -5.19 -1.32 -14.28
C TYR A 157 -3.93 -0.46 -14.34
N GLU A 158 -3.35 -0.10 -13.20
CA GLU A 158 -2.06 0.62 -13.15
C GLU A 158 -0.94 -0.18 -13.82
N LYS A 159 -0.82 -1.48 -13.49
CA LYS A 159 0.21 -2.35 -14.11
C LYS A 159 0.01 -2.51 -15.62
N ARG A 160 -1.23 -2.59 -16.08
CA ARG A 160 -1.57 -2.64 -17.52
C ARG A 160 -1.18 -1.32 -18.21
N GLN A 161 -1.46 -0.18 -17.58
CA GLN A 161 -1.08 1.13 -18.12
C GLN A 161 0.45 1.29 -18.19
N GLU A 162 1.18 0.90 -17.14
CA GLU A 162 2.66 0.88 -17.15
C GLU A 162 3.19 0.05 -18.32
N ALA A 163 2.69 -1.19 -18.49
CA ALA A 163 3.11 -2.06 -19.59
C ALA A 163 2.80 -1.48 -20.98
N GLN A 164 1.68 -0.76 -21.12
CA GLN A 164 1.30 -0.09 -22.36
C GLN A 164 2.11 1.17 -22.63
N LEU A 165 2.69 1.83 -21.61
CA LEU A 165 3.60 2.97 -21.77
C LEU A 165 5.03 2.55 -22.07
N THR A 166 5.49 1.40 -21.54
CA THR A 166 6.82 0.87 -21.84
C THR A 166 6.93 0.33 -23.28
N LYS A 167 5.83 -0.21 -23.83
CA LYS A 167 5.77 -0.76 -25.20
C LYS A 167 6.05 0.27 -26.33
N PRO A 168 5.51 1.52 -26.31
CA PRO A 168 5.83 2.52 -27.31
C PRO A 168 7.28 3.00 -27.21
N GLU A 169 7.85 3.16 -26.01
CA GLU A 169 9.23 3.66 -25.85
C GLU A 169 10.29 2.70 -26.40
N VAL A 170 10.10 1.38 -26.23
CA VAL A 170 10.97 0.36 -26.84
C VAL A 170 10.86 0.37 -28.37
N THR A 171 9.67 0.67 -28.90
CA THR A 171 9.43 0.77 -30.36
C THR A 171 10.11 2.02 -30.93
N THR A 172 9.96 3.19 -30.28
CA THR A 172 10.60 4.44 -30.69
C THR A 172 12.13 4.39 -30.60
N ARG A 173 12.68 3.72 -29.57
CA ARG A 173 14.14 3.55 -29.44
C ARG A 173 14.72 2.55 -30.45
N ALA A 174 13.94 1.55 -30.87
CA ALA A 174 14.32 0.65 -31.96
C ALA A 174 14.29 1.34 -33.33
N GLU A 175 13.33 2.24 -33.58
CA GLU A 175 13.29 3.11 -34.76
C GLU A 175 14.47 4.11 -34.78
N ALA A 176 14.76 4.78 -33.65
CA ALA A 176 15.86 5.73 -33.56
C ALA A 176 17.27 5.10 -33.72
N LEU A 177 17.42 3.82 -33.41
CA LEU A 177 18.68 3.09 -33.63
C LEU A 177 18.81 2.57 -35.07
N THR A 178 17.71 2.50 -35.83
CA THR A 178 17.70 2.05 -37.24
C THR A 178 17.75 3.19 -38.24
N GLU A 179 17.69 4.45 -37.81
CA GLU A 179 17.98 5.60 -38.68
C GLU A 179 19.50 5.65 -38.94
N PRO A 180 19.95 5.28 -40.15
CA PRO A 180 21.38 5.19 -40.43
C PRO A 180 21.97 6.61 -40.44
N LEU A 181 23.12 6.74 -39.81
CA LEU A 181 24.04 7.88 -39.83
C LEU A 181 24.55 8.16 -41.26
N ASN A 182 23.66 8.48 -42.20
CA ASN A 182 23.98 8.73 -43.61
C ASN A 182 23.53 10.12 -44.07
N VAL A 183 23.88 11.15 -43.30
CA VAL A 183 23.73 12.55 -43.73
C VAL A 183 24.94 13.40 -43.34
N HIS A 184 26.14 13.04 -43.81
CA HIS A 184 27.10 14.04 -44.34
C HIS A 184 28.36 13.36 -44.88
N CYS A 185 28.31 12.90 -46.14
CA CYS A 185 29.49 12.78 -46.99
C CYS A 185 29.00 12.79 -48.44
N THR A 186 28.70 13.98 -48.95
CA THR A 186 28.66 14.24 -50.39
C THR A 186 29.65 15.37 -50.67
N THR A 187 30.52 15.05 -51.61
CA THR A 187 31.60 15.79 -52.27
C THR A 187 31.25 17.20 -52.72
#